data_AF-A0A810MX65-F1
#
_entry.id   AF-A0A810MX65-F1
#
_cell.length_a   1.000
_cell.length_b   1.000
_cell.length_c   1.000
_cell.angle_alpha   90.00
_cell.angle_beta   90.00
_cell.angle_gamma   90.00
#
_symmetry.space_group_name_H-M   'P 1'
#
loop_
_entity.id
_entity.type
_entity.pdbx_description
1 polymer ?
#
loop_
_entity_poly.entity_id
_entity_poly.type
_entity_poly.pdbx_seq_one_letter_code
_entity_poly.pdbx_strand_id
1 'polypeptide(L)'
;MSDKKDVTESISESENPAIPAPTVKATRPRTNRDWWPNQLDLSVLHQQSPRSNPMGEDFDYAEEFKSLDVEALRRDLFELMTTSQEWWPADYGHYGPLFIRMSWHAAGTYRITDGRGGGGSGSQRFAPLNSWPDNASLDKARRLLWPIKQKYGRKISWADLLVFAGNCAYESMGFKTFGFGFGREDIWEPEEIFWGRRTPGSVTSATAATGSFRSRSVPYRWVSST
;
A
#
# COMPACT_ATOMS: atom_id res chain seq x y z
N MET A 1 -3.43 -26.57 63.60
CA MET A 1 -3.18 -27.11 62.25
C MET A 1 -3.84 -26.17 61.25
N SER A 2 -3.06 -25.36 60.53
CA SER A 2 -3.59 -24.46 59.50
C SER A 2 -3.38 -25.08 58.12
N ASP A 3 -4.46 -25.24 57.38
CA ASP A 3 -4.48 -25.66 55.98
C ASP A 3 -3.68 -24.70 55.10
N LYS A 4 -2.61 -25.21 54.47
CA LYS A 4 -1.97 -24.55 53.33
C LYS A 4 -2.61 -25.09 52.06
N LYS A 5 -3.32 -24.21 51.35
CA LYS A 5 -3.78 -24.45 49.97
C LYS A 5 -2.55 -24.53 49.07
N ASP A 6 -2.34 -25.67 48.44
CA ASP A 6 -1.42 -25.81 47.30
C ASP A 6 -1.92 -24.94 46.14
N VAL A 7 -1.13 -23.93 45.79
CA VAL A 7 -1.28 -23.19 44.53
C VAL A 7 -0.37 -23.91 43.53
N THR A 8 -0.97 -24.52 42.53
CA THR A 8 -0.23 -25.16 41.43
C THR A 8 0.42 -24.06 40.59
N GLU A 9 1.73 -23.84 40.74
CA GLU A 9 2.50 -23.03 39.81
C GLU A 9 2.59 -23.76 38.47
N SER A 10 2.06 -23.13 37.43
CA SER A 10 2.22 -23.57 36.04
C SER A 10 3.67 -23.31 35.61
N ILE A 11 4.53 -24.34 35.67
CA ILE A 11 5.88 -24.27 35.11
C ILE A 11 5.78 -24.61 33.62
N SER A 12 5.59 -23.60 32.77
CA SER A 12 5.66 -23.75 31.32
C SER A 12 7.11 -23.56 30.86
N GLU A 13 7.76 -24.63 30.39
CA GLU A 13 9.13 -24.59 29.82
C GLU A 13 9.19 -23.98 28.40
N SER A 14 8.30 -23.05 28.06
CA SER A 14 8.20 -22.46 26.72
C SER A 14 8.59 -20.98 26.63
N GLU A 15 9.11 -20.39 27.71
CA GLU A 15 9.66 -19.04 27.67
C GLU A 15 10.98 -19.03 26.90
N ASN A 16 10.90 -18.66 25.61
CA ASN A 16 12.04 -18.29 24.78
C ASN A 16 12.95 -17.33 25.60
N PRO A 17 14.24 -17.63 25.81
CA PRO A 17 15.09 -16.77 26.62
C PRO A 17 15.01 -15.34 26.09
N ALA A 18 14.70 -14.39 26.97
CA ALA A 18 14.60 -12.98 26.61
C ALA A 18 15.98 -12.49 26.13
N ILE A 19 16.23 -12.63 24.83
CA ILE A 19 17.40 -12.02 24.19
C ILE A 19 17.23 -10.51 24.43
N PRO A 20 18.17 -9.85 25.13
CA PRO A 20 18.06 -8.42 25.37
C PRO A 20 17.92 -7.72 24.02
N ALA A 21 16.93 -6.84 23.90
CA ALA A 21 16.73 -6.08 22.69
C ALA A 21 18.06 -5.40 22.31
N PRO A 22 18.47 -5.43 21.03
CA PRO A 22 19.73 -4.82 20.62
C PRO A 22 19.73 -3.35 21.04
N THR A 23 20.74 -2.96 21.82
CA THR A 23 20.95 -1.56 22.21
C THR A 23 21.16 -0.75 20.94
N VAL A 24 20.31 0.25 20.71
CA VAL A 24 20.38 1.13 19.55
C VAL A 24 21.75 1.82 19.57
N LYS A 25 22.64 1.46 18.63
CA LYS A 25 23.89 2.21 18.42
C LYS A 25 23.49 3.64 18.05
N ALA A 26 23.79 4.59 18.93
CA ALA A 26 23.23 5.95 18.92
C ALA A 26 23.50 6.77 17.64
N THR A 27 24.41 6.32 16.77
CA THR A 27 24.74 7.08 15.56
C THR A 27 25.04 6.13 14.40
N ARG A 28 24.31 6.29 13.29
CA ARG A 28 24.71 5.71 12.00
C ARG A 28 26.03 6.36 11.54
N PRO A 29 26.90 5.64 10.81
CA PRO A 29 28.08 6.25 10.20
C PRO A 29 27.70 7.47 9.35
N ARG A 30 28.49 8.54 9.43
CA ARG A 30 28.30 9.72 8.57
C ARG A 30 28.56 9.33 7.12
N THR A 31 27.71 9.83 6.24
CA THR A 31 27.74 9.64 4.79
C THR A 31 28.13 10.95 4.11
N ASN A 32 28.47 10.90 2.82
CA ASN A 32 28.79 12.11 2.03
C ASN A 32 27.68 13.17 2.12
N ARG A 33 26.42 12.74 2.18
CA ARG A 33 25.26 13.63 2.29
C ARG A 33 25.16 14.35 3.63
N ASP A 34 25.77 13.81 4.69
CA ASP A 34 25.86 14.49 5.98
C ASP A 34 26.90 15.62 5.96
N TRP A 35 27.95 15.50 5.13
CA TRP A 35 29.00 16.51 4.97
C TRP A 35 28.68 17.55 3.89
N TRP A 36 28.06 17.12 2.79
CA TRP A 36 27.69 17.97 1.65
C TRP A 36 26.19 17.85 1.35
N PRO A 37 25.32 18.44 2.19
CA PRO A 37 23.86 18.25 2.08
C PRO A 37 23.24 18.84 0.81
N ASN A 38 23.92 19.78 0.16
CA ASN A 38 23.48 20.42 -1.08
C ASN A 38 24.15 19.85 -2.34
N GLN A 39 24.97 18.80 -2.21
CA GLN A 39 25.57 18.13 -3.37
C GLN A 39 24.47 17.46 -4.21
N LEU A 40 24.62 17.50 -5.54
CA LEU A 40 23.69 16.85 -6.45
C LEU A 40 23.63 15.35 -6.17
N ASP A 41 22.41 14.84 -5.97
CA ASP A 41 22.15 13.44 -5.68
C ASP A 41 21.92 12.67 -6.99
N LEU A 42 22.86 11.81 -7.36
CA LEU A 42 22.77 10.97 -8.56
C LEU A 42 22.03 9.65 -8.30
N SER A 43 21.61 9.39 -7.05
CA SER A 43 20.98 8.12 -6.70
C SER A 43 19.68 7.86 -7.48
N VAL A 44 18.99 8.94 -7.85
CA VAL A 44 17.75 8.91 -8.64
C VAL A 44 17.89 8.30 -10.02
N LEU A 45 19.11 8.23 -10.58
CA LEU A 45 19.35 7.74 -11.94
C LEU A 45 19.55 6.22 -12.01
N HIS A 46 19.71 5.55 -10.88
CA HIS A 46 19.95 4.10 -10.83
C HIS A 46 18.93 3.38 -9.94
N GLN A 47 17.75 3.99 -9.79
CA GLN A 47 16.59 3.38 -9.14
C GLN A 47 15.97 2.28 -10.00
N GLN A 48 15.28 1.36 -9.35
CA GLN A 48 14.65 0.17 -9.93
C GLN A 48 15.64 -0.63 -10.79
N SER A 49 16.87 -0.79 -10.30
CA SER A 49 17.89 -1.55 -11.02
C SER A 49 17.42 -2.98 -11.28
N PRO A 50 17.67 -3.57 -12.46
CA PRO A 50 17.37 -4.98 -12.72
C PRO A 50 17.99 -5.92 -11.67
N ARG A 51 19.08 -5.51 -11.02
CA ARG A 51 19.76 -6.26 -9.96
C ARG A 51 18.95 -6.38 -8.67
N SER A 52 18.03 -5.45 -8.38
CA SER A 52 17.13 -5.53 -7.22
C SER A 52 15.85 -6.31 -7.52
N ASN A 53 15.58 -6.61 -8.80
CA ASN A 53 14.41 -7.37 -9.22
C ASN A 53 14.63 -8.89 -9.07
N PRO A 54 13.85 -9.59 -8.20
CA PRO A 54 13.96 -11.03 -8.00
C PRO A 54 13.36 -11.87 -9.15
N MET A 55 12.66 -11.25 -10.10
CA MET A 55 11.97 -11.96 -11.19
C MET A 55 12.91 -12.41 -12.32
N GLY A 56 14.12 -11.85 -12.39
CA GLY A 56 15.06 -12.06 -13.50
C GLY A 56 14.78 -11.16 -14.70
N GLU A 57 15.76 -11.08 -15.61
CA GLU A 57 15.71 -10.19 -16.79
C GLU A 57 14.72 -10.68 -17.85
N ASP A 58 14.45 -11.99 -17.92
CA ASP A 58 13.57 -12.60 -18.94
C ASP A 58 12.07 -12.57 -18.56
N PHE A 59 11.71 -11.96 -17.42
CA PHE A 59 10.33 -11.94 -16.97
C PHE A 59 9.50 -10.87 -17.68
N ASP A 60 8.41 -11.32 -18.32
CA ASP A 60 7.39 -10.45 -18.91
C ASP A 60 6.08 -10.59 -18.13
N TYR A 61 5.70 -9.53 -17.42
CA TYR A 61 4.46 -9.54 -16.64
C TYR A 61 3.21 -9.61 -17.52
N ALA A 62 3.22 -8.96 -18.69
CA ALA A 62 2.06 -8.95 -19.57
C ALA A 62 1.77 -10.35 -20.12
N GLU A 63 2.80 -11.13 -20.47
CA GLU A 63 2.62 -12.52 -20.89
C GLU A 63 2.17 -13.42 -19.74
N GLU A 64 2.75 -13.27 -18.56
CA GLU A 64 2.37 -14.05 -17.37
C GLU A 64 0.93 -13.77 -16.93
N PHE A 65 0.51 -12.51 -17.00
CA PHE A 65 -0.84 -12.08 -16.68
C PHE A 65 -1.89 -12.70 -17.61
N LYS A 66 -1.60 -12.89 -18.91
CA LYS A 66 -2.54 -13.55 -19.84
C LYS A 66 -2.91 -14.97 -19.41
N SER A 67 -2.03 -15.63 -18.65
CA SER A 67 -2.27 -16.99 -18.14
C SER A 67 -3.07 -17.02 -16.82
N LEU A 68 -3.49 -15.85 -16.31
CA LEU A 68 -4.27 -15.69 -15.09
C LEU A 68 -5.76 -15.94 -15.35
N ASP A 69 -6.37 -16.77 -14.51
CA ASP A 69 -7.83 -16.87 -14.43
C ASP A 69 -8.39 -15.70 -13.59
N VAL A 70 -8.84 -14.65 -14.27
CA VAL A 70 -9.38 -13.43 -13.65
C VAL A 70 -10.70 -13.70 -12.92
N GLU A 71 -11.53 -14.61 -13.42
CA GLU A 71 -12.81 -14.95 -12.77
C GLU A 71 -12.58 -15.74 -11.48
N ALA A 72 -11.60 -16.65 -11.47
CA ALA A 72 -11.18 -17.30 -10.24
C ALA A 72 -10.63 -16.28 -9.23
N LEU A 73 -9.78 -15.35 -9.67
CA LEU A 73 -9.23 -14.29 -8.80
C LEU A 73 -10.35 -13.44 -8.19
N ARG A 74 -11.33 -13.05 -9.01
CA ARG A 74 -12.49 -12.28 -8.57
C ARG A 74 -13.32 -13.03 -7.52
N ARG A 75 -13.58 -14.33 -7.75
CA ARG A 75 -14.29 -15.19 -6.79
C ARG A 75 -13.55 -15.31 -5.47
N ASP A 76 -12.25 -15.54 -5.51
CA ASP A 76 -11.41 -15.62 -4.31
C ASP A 76 -11.42 -14.30 -3.51
N LEU A 77 -11.42 -13.15 -4.21
CA LEU A 77 -11.55 -11.84 -3.56
C LEU A 77 -12.91 -11.66 -2.89
N PHE A 78 -14.01 -12.10 -3.53
CA PHE A 78 -15.35 -12.03 -2.95
C PHE A 78 -15.48 -12.92 -1.72
N GLU A 79 -14.91 -14.13 -1.77
CA GLU A 79 -14.86 -15.02 -0.61
C GLU A 79 -14.10 -14.35 0.54
N LEU A 80 -12.86 -13.89 0.28
CA LEU A 80 -12.02 -13.21 1.26
C LEU A 80 -12.73 -12.03 1.93
N MET A 81 -13.52 -11.25 1.18
CA MET A 81 -14.24 -10.10 1.75
C MET A 81 -15.21 -10.49 2.86
N THR A 82 -15.75 -11.71 2.84
CA THR A 82 -16.69 -12.23 3.84
C THR A 82 -16.05 -13.18 4.85
N THR A 83 -14.81 -13.62 4.62
CA THR A 83 -14.07 -14.51 5.53
C THR A 83 -13.29 -13.69 6.58
N SER A 84 -14.00 -13.26 7.63
CA SER A 84 -13.40 -12.53 8.76
C SER A 84 -12.26 -13.31 9.42
N GLN A 85 -11.16 -12.61 9.74
CA GLN A 85 -9.97 -13.14 10.39
C GLN A 85 -9.92 -12.70 11.86
N GLU A 86 -9.55 -13.60 12.77
CA GLU A 86 -9.51 -13.29 14.21
C GLU A 86 -8.53 -12.15 14.57
N TRP A 87 -7.39 -12.07 13.89
CA TRP A 87 -6.35 -11.06 14.13
C TRP A 87 -6.73 -9.66 13.60
N TRP A 88 -7.73 -9.58 12.72
CA TRP A 88 -8.30 -8.32 12.24
C TRP A 88 -9.74 -8.53 11.78
N PRO A 89 -10.71 -8.57 12.69
CA PRO A 89 -12.10 -8.89 12.35
C PRO A 89 -12.70 -7.92 11.33
N ALA A 90 -13.55 -8.43 10.44
CA ALA A 90 -14.23 -7.62 9.45
C ALA A 90 -15.36 -6.79 10.08
N ASP A 91 -15.31 -5.47 9.89
CA ASP A 91 -16.41 -4.58 10.23
C ASP A 91 -17.67 -5.02 9.45
N TYR A 92 -18.79 -5.16 10.16
CA TYR A 92 -20.07 -5.64 9.58
C TYR A 92 -19.98 -7.00 8.88
N GLY A 93 -18.94 -7.80 9.16
CA GLY A 93 -18.70 -9.07 8.49
C GLY A 93 -18.24 -8.95 7.04
N HIS A 94 -17.81 -7.75 6.59
CA HIS A 94 -17.39 -7.54 5.20
C HIS A 94 -16.20 -6.56 5.07
N TYR A 95 -15.05 -6.99 4.52
CA TYR A 95 -13.86 -6.15 4.33
C TYR A 95 -13.94 -5.15 3.16
N GLY A 96 -15.03 -5.18 2.38
CA GLY A 96 -15.22 -4.31 1.22
C GLY A 96 -14.88 -2.83 1.46
N PRO A 97 -15.44 -2.16 2.50
CA PRO A 97 -15.12 -0.77 2.80
C PRO A 97 -13.62 -0.52 3.05
N LEU A 98 -12.94 -1.46 3.70
CA LEU A 98 -11.49 -1.40 3.95
C LEU A 98 -10.69 -1.51 2.64
N PHE A 99 -11.07 -2.42 1.74
CA PHE A 99 -10.40 -2.57 0.44
C PHE A 99 -10.66 -1.40 -0.52
N ILE A 100 -11.84 -0.79 -0.46
CA ILE A 100 -12.13 0.46 -1.19
C ILE A 100 -11.19 1.56 -0.69
N ARG A 101 -11.07 1.75 0.63
CA ARG A 101 -10.14 2.74 1.20
C ARG A 101 -8.70 2.45 0.78
N MET A 102 -8.26 1.19 0.86
CA MET A 102 -6.90 0.81 0.44
C MET A 102 -6.62 1.16 -1.03
N SER A 103 -7.53 0.81 -1.94
CA SER A 103 -7.42 1.11 -3.37
C SER A 103 -7.43 2.62 -3.63
N TRP A 104 -8.33 3.36 -2.96
CA TRP A 104 -8.36 4.82 -3.01
C TRP A 104 -7.04 5.44 -2.54
N HIS A 105 -6.49 5.02 -1.41
CA HIS A 105 -5.21 5.54 -0.90
C HIS A 105 -4.02 5.13 -1.79
N ALA A 106 -4.10 4.01 -2.51
CA ALA A 106 -3.07 3.62 -3.47
C ALA A 106 -3.08 4.60 -4.66
N ALA A 107 -4.25 4.84 -5.25
CA ALA A 107 -4.40 5.73 -6.40
C ALA A 107 -4.31 7.23 -6.06
N GLY A 108 -4.72 7.62 -4.84
CA GLY A 108 -4.92 9.01 -4.42
C GLY A 108 -3.65 9.82 -4.16
N THR A 109 -2.46 9.20 -4.26
CA THR A 109 -1.18 9.90 -4.14
C THR A 109 -0.74 10.60 -5.43
N TYR A 110 -1.46 10.37 -6.54
CA TYR A 110 -1.15 10.94 -7.85
C TYR A 110 -1.24 12.47 -7.87
N ARG A 111 -0.31 13.11 -8.59
CA ARG A 111 -0.31 14.56 -8.82
C ARG A 111 -0.10 14.89 -10.29
N ILE A 112 -0.94 15.77 -10.83
CA ILE A 112 -0.88 16.20 -12.24
C ILE A 112 0.36 17.04 -12.60
N THR A 113 1.03 17.62 -11.61
CA THR A 113 2.13 18.59 -11.83
C THR A 113 3.42 17.94 -12.32
N ASP A 114 3.71 16.73 -11.84
CA ASP A 114 4.92 15.97 -12.15
C ASP A 114 4.62 14.53 -12.58
N GLY A 115 3.34 14.15 -12.62
CA GLY A 115 2.88 12.81 -13.01
C GLY A 115 3.25 11.72 -12.00
N ARG A 116 3.75 12.08 -10.81
CA ARG A 116 4.24 11.12 -9.80
C ARG A 116 3.14 10.68 -8.84
N GLY A 117 3.38 9.53 -8.20
CA GLY A 117 2.43 8.88 -7.30
C GLY A 117 1.38 8.06 -8.06
N GLY A 118 0.32 7.68 -7.35
CA GLY A 118 -0.75 6.82 -7.87
C GLY A 118 -0.53 5.35 -7.59
N GLY A 119 -1.47 4.52 -8.06
CA GLY A 119 -1.49 3.08 -7.82
C GLY A 119 -0.70 2.25 -8.84
N GLY A 120 0.04 2.91 -9.75
CA GLY A 120 0.67 2.27 -10.91
C GLY A 120 1.83 1.32 -10.58
N SER A 121 2.50 1.53 -9.46
CA SER A 121 3.74 0.82 -9.09
C SER A 121 3.59 -0.08 -7.85
N GLY A 122 2.44 -0.01 -7.17
CA GLY A 122 2.25 -0.68 -5.89
C GLY A 122 3.06 -0.07 -4.74
N SER A 123 3.56 1.16 -4.88
CA SER A 123 4.40 1.89 -3.91
C SER A 123 3.81 1.97 -2.49
N GLN A 124 2.50 1.79 -2.31
CA GLN A 124 1.85 1.76 -1.00
C GLN A 124 2.44 0.67 -0.06
N ARG A 125 3.11 -0.36 -0.60
CA ARG A 125 3.78 -1.39 0.21
C ARG A 125 5.13 -0.96 0.79
N PHE A 126 5.74 0.09 0.23
CA PHE A 126 7.06 0.57 0.62
C PHE A 126 6.99 1.87 1.44
N ALA A 127 8.12 2.21 2.07
CA ALA A 127 8.28 3.51 2.68
C ALA A 127 8.30 4.61 1.60
N PRO A 128 7.84 5.84 1.90
CA PRO A 128 7.24 6.26 3.17
C PRO A 128 5.75 5.92 3.30
N LEU A 129 5.09 5.55 2.19
CA LEU A 129 3.63 5.43 2.11
C LEU A 129 3.08 4.36 3.05
N ASN A 130 3.79 3.24 3.24
CA ASN A 130 3.35 2.16 4.13
C ASN A 130 3.22 2.59 5.60
N SER A 131 3.82 3.72 5.98
CA SER A 131 3.89 4.24 7.34
C SER A 131 3.34 5.66 7.47
N TRP A 132 2.68 6.17 6.43
CA TRP A 132 1.98 7.45 6.53
C TRP A 132 0.81 7.36 7.52
N PRO A 133 0.58 8.39 8.35
CA PRO A 133 -0.56 8.39 9.29
C PRO A 133 -1.90 8.13 8.62
N ASP A 134 -2.09 8.68 7.41
CA ASP A 134 -3.32 8.52 6.63
C ASP A 134 -3.52 7.08 6.11
N ASN A 135 -2.44 6.30 6.03
CA ASN A 135 -2.46 4.89 5.62
C ASN A 135 -2.54 3.93 6.82
N ALA A 136 -2.89 4.41 8.01
CA ALA A 136 -3.09 3.58 9.19
C ALA A 136 -4.06 2.41 8.92
N SER A 137 -3.71 1.22 9.41
CA SER A 137 -4.42 -0.05 9.24
C SER A 137 -4.44 -0.61 7.81
N LEU A 138 -3.90 0.10 6.80
CA LEU A 138 -3.80 -0.45 5.44
C LEU A 138 -2.72 -1.52 5.33
N ASP A 139 -1.78 -1.59 6.27
CA ASP A 139 -0.88 -2.73 6.46
C ASP A 139 -1.66 -4.03 6.65
N LYS A 140 -2.74 -3.99 7.42
CA LYS A 140 -3.63 -5.13 7.67
C LYS A 140 -4.44 -5.48 6.43
N ALA A 141 -4.96 -4.48 5.72
CA ALA A 141 -5.66 -4.68 4.45
C ALA A 141 -4.77 -5.40 3.42
N ARG A 142 -3.51 -4.98 3.27
CA ARG A 142 -2.54 -5.67 2.40
C ARG A 142 -2.22 -7.08 2.88
N ARG A 143 -2.14 -7.28 4.20
CA ARG A 143 -1.88 -8.60 4.80
C ARG A 143 -3.03 -9.58 4.58
N LEU A 144 -4.28 -9.12 4.56
CA LEU A 144 -5.45 -9.94 4.21
C LEU A 144 -5.39 -10.44 2.77
N LEU A 145 -4.83 -9.65 1.84
CA LEU A 145 -4.67 -10.04 0.43
C LEU A 145 -3.50 -11.01 0.18
N TRP A 146 -2.63 -11.24 1.17
CA TRP A 146 -1.45 -12.09 1.00
C TRP A 146 -1.76 -13.52 0.54
N PRO A 147 -2.75 -14.25 1.08
CA PRO A 147 -3.07 -15.60 0.61
C PRO A 147 -3.45 -15.65 -0.87
N ILE A 148 -4.15 -14.61 -1.37
CA ILE A 148 -4.47 -14.47 -2.79
C ILE A 148 -3.20 -14.24 -3.60
N LYS A 149 -2.36 -13.28 -3.18
CA LYS A 149 -1.06 -13.05 -3.85
C LYS A 149 -0.19 -14.30 -3.88
N GLN A 150 -0.20 -15.08 -2.80
CA GLN A 150 0.54 -16.33 -2.67
C GLN A 150 0.00 -17.40 -3.64
N LYS A 151 -1.33 -17.53 -3.77
CA LYS A 151 -1.98 -18.48 -4.69
C LYS A 151 -1.69 -18.18 -6.16
N TYR A 152 -1.76 -16.92 -6.56
CA TYR A 152 -1.59 -16.51 -7.96
C TYR A 152 -0.15 -16.15 -8.34
N GLY A 153 0.74 -16.02 -7.35
CA GLY A 153 2.18 -15.89 -7.56
C GLY A 153 2.53 -14.71 -8.45
N ARG A 154 3.33 -14.96 -9.49
CA ARG A 154 3.88 -13.95 -10.40
C ARG A 154 2.87 -13.43 -11.43
N LYS A 155 1.74 -14.13 -11.61
CA LYS A 155 0.71 -13.81 -12.61
C LYS A 155 -0.12 -12.57 -12.28
N ILE A 156 -0.07 -12.10 -11.04
CA ILE A 156 -0.72 -10.87 -10.58
C ILE A 156 0.26 -10.05 -9.76
N SER A 157 0.44 -8.78 -10.10
CA SER A 157 1.27 -7.86 -9.34
C SER A 157 0.55 -7.37 -8.07
N TRP A 158 1.29 -6.90 -7.08
CA TRP A 158 0.69 -6.13 -5.98
C TRP A 158 0.06 -4.85 -6.50
N ALA A 159 0.70 -4.16 -7.45
CA ALA A 159 0.16 -2.94 -8.03
C ALA A 159 -1.28 -3.12 -8.57
N ASP A 160 -1.52 -4.18 -9.34
CA ASP A 160 -2.86 -4.51 -9.83
C ASP A 160 -3.77 -5.03 -8.71
N LEU A 161 -3.30 -5.95 -7.87
CA LEU A 161 -4.11 -6.57 -6.82
C LEU A 161 -4.68 -5.55 -5.84
N LEU A 162 -3.88 -4.55 -5.43
CA LEU A 162 -4.31 -3.53 -4.48
C LEU A 162 -5.49 -2.70 -5.01
N VAL A 163 -5.46 -2.34 -6.29
CA VAL A 163 -6.50 -1.52 -6.90
C VAL A 163 -7.71 -2.39 -7.27
N PHE A 164 -7.45 -3.59 -7.81
CA PHE A 164 -8.49 -4.55 -8.21
C PHE A 164 -9.33 -5.01 -7.04
N ALA A 165 -8.74 -5.22 -5.85
CA ALA A 165 -9.49 -5.55 -4.64
C ALA A 165 -10.57 -4.49 -4.30
N GLY A 166 -10.27 -3.21 -4.52
CA GLY A 166 -11.24 -2.13 -4.35
C GLY A 166 -12.35 -2.18 -5.41
N ASN A 167 -12.03 -2.50 -6.66
CA ASN A 167 -13.01 -2.66 -7.73
C ASN A 167 -13.97 -3.83 -7.44
N CYS A 168 -13.42 -4.97 -7.03
CA CYS A 168 -14.19 -6.13 -6.60
C CYS A 168 -15.08 -5.81 -5.39
N ALA A 169 -14.60 -5.00 -4.44
CA ALA A 169 -15.37 -4.61 -3.27
C ALA A 169 -16.60 -3.76 -3.62
N TYR A 170 -16.50 -2.89 -4.63
CA TYR A 170 -17.67 -2.18 -5.14
C TYR A 170 -18.70 -3.16 -5.72
N GLU A 171 -18.25 -4.10 -6.55
CA GLU A 171 -19.14 -5.09 -7.19
C GLU A 171 -19.81 -6.03 -6.19
N SER A 172 -19.07 -6.51 -5.18
CA SER A 172 -19.61 -7.41 -4.15
C SER A 172 -20.69 -6.71 -3.31
N MET A 173 -20.63 -5.38 -3.19
CA MET A 173 -21.62 -4.56 -2.47
C MET A 173 -22.69 -3.97 -3.38
N GLY A 174 -22.83 -4.47 -4.62
CA GLY A 174 -23.92 -4.13 -5.53
C GLY A 174 -23.69 -2.91 -6.42
N PHE A 175 -22.49 -2.34 -6.44
CA PHE A 175 -22.14 -1.26 -7.36
C PHE A 175 -21.47 -1.81 -8.63
N LYS A 176 -22.08 -1.59 -9.79
CA LYS A 176 -21.50 -2.00 -11.07
C LYS A 176 -20.42 -1.00 -11.50
N THR A 177 -19.18 -1.47 -11.54
CA THR A 177 -18.03 -0.68 -12.01
C THR A 177 -18.04 -0.58 -13.54
N PHE A 178 -17.32 0.41 -14.09
CA PHE A 178 -17.22 0.61 -15.55
C PHE A 178 -16.38 -0.47 -16.23
N GLY A 179 -15.39 -1.00 -15.51
CA GLY A 179 -14.41 -1.96 -16.00
C GLY A 179 -13.09 -1.77 -15.29
N PHE A 180 -12.15 -2.71 -15.50
CA PHE A 180 -10.83 -2.68 -14.91
C PHE A 180 -9.77 -3.09 -15.93
N GLY A 181 -8.65 -2.36 -15.96
CA GLY A 181 -7.49 -2.68 -16.77
C GLY A 181 -6.32 -3.12 -15.90
N PHE A 182 -5.73 -4.28 -16.23
CA PHE A 182 -4.52 -4.82 -15.62
C PHE A 182 -3.27 -4.43 -16.42
N GLY A 183 -2.10 -4.73 -15.89
CA GLY A 183 -0.81 -4.48 -16.56
C GLY A 183 0.16 -3.60 -15.75
N ARG A 184 -0.14 -3.35 -14.48
CA ARG A 184 0.77 -2.61 -13.60
C ARG A 184 1.84 -3.54 -13.10
N GLU A 185 3.10 -3.22 -13.35
CA GLU A 185 4.23 -4.00 -12.85
C GLU A 185 4.61 -3.61 -11.42
N ASP A 186 5.12 -4.59 -10.67
CA ASP A 186 5.62 -4.37 -9.32
C ASP A 186 7.03 -3.77 -9.34
N ILE A 187 7.24 -2.74 -8.53
CA ILE A 187 8.58 -2.19 -8.23
C ILE A 187 9.23 -2.91 -7.05
N TRP A 188 10.55 -2.90 -6.91
CA TRP A 188 11.24 -3.70 -5.87
C TRP A 188 11.92 -2.87 -4.79
N GLU A 189 11.94 -1.55 -4.98
CA GLU A 189 12.48 -0.58 -4.04
C GLU A 189 11.55 0.64 -3.97
N PRO A 190 11.56 1.41 -2.86
CA PRO A 190 10.75 2.61 -2.74
C PRO A 190 11.11 3.66 -3.80
N GLU A 191 10.09 4.34 -4.34
CA GLU A 191 10.31 5.48 -5.23
C GLU A 191 10.71 6.73 -4.44
N GLU A 192 11.77 7.41 -4.87
CA GLU A 192 12.13 8.71 -4.31
C GLU A 192 11.27 9.82 -4.94
N ILE A 193 10.22 10.18 -4.22
CA ILE A 193 9.29 11.24 -4.60
C ILE A 193 9.40 12.39 -3.62
N PHE A 194 9.48 13.62 -4.15
CA PHE A 194 9.40 14.81 -3.33
C PHE A 194 7.96 15.01 -2.81
N TRP A 195 7.73 14.62 -1.56
CA TRP A 195 6.44 14.74 -0.86
C TRP A 195 6.24 16.10 -0.14
N GLY A 196 7.21 17.01 -0.26
CA GLY A 196 7.22 18.32 0.39
C GLY A 196 8.35 18.45 1.42
N ARG A 197 8.69 19.70 1.76
CA ARG A 197 9.62 20.00 2.86
C ARG A 197 8.81 20.01 4.16
N ARG A 198 9.03 19.02 5.05
CA ARG A 198 8.45 19.06 6.40
C ARG A 198 9.55 19.21 7.44
N THR A 199 9.38 20.17 8.34
CA THR A 199 10.18 20.31 9.56
C THR A 199 9.57 19.43 10.65
N PRO A 200 10.36 18.72 11.48
CA PRO A 200 9.82 17.97 12.62
C PRO A 200 9.00 18.90 13.54
N GLY A 201 7.74 18.55 13.82
CA GLY A 201 6.86 19.29 14.75
C GLY A 201 5.71 20.10 14.14
N SER A 202 5.61 20.24 12.81
CA SER A 202 4.42 20.89 12.20
C SER A 202 3.23 19.93 12.11
N VAL A 203 2.10 20.34 12.68
CA VAL A 203 0.80 19.62 12.64
C VAL A 203 0.07 19.84 11.31
N THR A 204 0.56 20.75 10.48
CA THR A 204 0.07 20.99 9.12
C THR A 204 0.96 20.31 8.09
N SER A 205 0.35 19.50 7.22
CA SER A 205 0.93 19.11 5.94
C SER A 205 1.07 20.34 5.04
N ALA A 206 1.98 20.24 4.06
CA ALA A 206 2.44 21.34 3.21
C ALA A 206 1.33 22.31 2.77
N THR A 207 1.63 23.60 2.88
CA THR A 207 0.86 24.78 2.50
C THR A 207 -0.13 24.52 1.35
N ALA A 208 -1.43 24.56 1.67
CA ALA A 208 -2.43 24.95 0.70
C ALA A 208 -2.10 26.40 0.31
N ALA A 209 -1.40 26.58 -0.80
CA ALA A 209 -1.38 27.88 -1.46
C ALA A 209 -2.84 28.14 -1.84
N THR A 210 -3.47 29.07 -1.12
CA THR A 210 -4.79 29.61 -1.42
C THR A 210 -4.72 30.27 -2.79
N GLY A 211 -4.90 29.47 -3.84
CA GLY A 211 -5.29 29.97 -5.15
C GLY A 211 -6.69 30.57 -5.00
N SER A 212 -6.76 31.89 -4.91
CA SER A 212 -8.01 32.63 -5.06
C SER A 212 -8.63 32.24 -6.40
N PHE A 213 -9.66 31.40 -6.36
CA PHE A 213 -10.46 31.07 -7.52
C PHE A 213 -11.35 32.27 -7.82
N ARG A 214 -10.83 33.23 -8.60
CA ARG A 214 -11.69 34.21 -9.27
C ARG A 214 -12.50 33.46 -10.33
N SER A 215 -13.77 33.22 -10.00
CA SER A 215 -14.81 32.83 -10.96
C SER A 215 -14.73 33.69 -12.21
N ARG A 216 -14.24 33.13 -13.31
CA ARG A 216 -14.59 33.60 -14.66
C ARG A 216 -15.69 32.67 -15.14
N SER A 217 -16.92 33.15 -15.02
CA SER A 217 -18.09 32.53 -15.64
C SER A 217 -17.93 32.60 -17.16
N VAL A 218 -17.76 31.43 -17.79
CA VAL A 218 -17.93 31.26 -19.23
C VAL A 218 -19.28 30.54 -19.41
N PRO A 219 -20.31 31.18 -19.98
CA PRO A 219 -21.60 30.53 -20.17
C PRO A 219 -21.51 29.53 -21.32
N TYR A 220 -21.67 28.24 -21.02
CA TYR A 220 -21.91 27.20 -22.03
C TYR A 220 -23.40 27.16 -22.37
N ARG A 221 -23.72 27.38 -23.65
CA ARG A 221 -25.08 27.31 -24.20
C ARG A 221 -25.28 25.90 -24.78
N TRP A 222 -26.17 25.11 -24.18
CA TRP A 222 -26.60 23.83 -24.73
C TRP A 222 -27.61 24.07 -25.86
N VAL A 223 -27.34 23.52 -27.04
CA VAL A 223 -28.32 23.43 -28.13
C VAL A 223 -28.79 21.99 -28.19
N SER A 224 -30.05 21.77 -27.82
CA SER A 224 -30.76 20.51 -28.03
C SER A 224 -31.29 20.46 -29.45
N SER A 225 -30.86 19.47 -30.23
CA SER A 225 -31.47 19.12 -31.52
C SER A 225 -32.65 18.19 -31.27
N THR A 226 -33.86 18.67 -31.59
CA THR A 226 -35.00 17.82 -32.02
C THR A 226 -34.95 17.68 -33.53
#